data_AF-A0A7C4ZGP4-F1
#
_entry.id   AF-A0A7C4ZGP4-F1
#
_cell.length_a   1.000
_cell.length_b   1.000
_cell.length_c   1.000
_cell.angle_alpha   90.00
_cell.angle_beta   90.00
_cell.angle_gamma   90.00
#
_symmetry.space_group_name_H-M   'P 1'
#
loop_
_entity.id
_entity.type
_entity.pdbx_description
1 polymer ?
#
loop_
_entity_poly.entity_id
_entity_poly.type
_entity_poly.pdbx_seq_one_letter_code
_entity_poly.pdbx_strand_id
1 'polypeptide(L)'
;MDIADRLLQGLQPSLASLLLLLPLSLLTLLFSMIVASRVAGGIDFSPVHSVAARAGILILAVTALNYLSWGLLLAGPVWFFGLMGLFQLSVRETRILTQISWPLMVVWKVLVLLLLS
;
A
#
# COMPACT_ATOMS: atom_id res chain seq x y z
N MET A 1 -23.07 24.17 6.85
CA MET A 1 -22.32 23.03 6.29
C MET A 1 -21.00 23.58 5.82
N ASP A 2 -19.97 23.32 6.62
CA ASP A 2 -18.67 23.95 6.49
C ASP A 2 -17.91 23.40 5.28
N ILE A 3 -17.00 24.18 4.71
CA ILE A 3 -16.11 23.72 3.62
C ILE A 3 -15.29 22.50 4.09
N ALA A 4 -15.02 22.40 5.39
CA ALA A 4 -14.44 21.23 6.04
C ALA A 4 -15.32 19.97 5.91
N ASP A 5 -16.65 20.08 6.04
CA ASP A 5 -17.56 18.95 5.85
C ASP A 5 -17.61 18.49 4.39
N ARG A 6 -17.55 19.43 3.43
CA ARG A 6 -17.47 19.08 2.00
C ARG A 6 -16.14 18.45 1.62
N LEU A 7 -15.03 18.89 2.22
CA LEU A 7 -13.73 18.26 2.07
C LEU A 7 -13.71 16.87 2.69
N LEU A 8 -14.30 16.69 3.88
CA LEU A 8 -14.41 15.39 4.56
C LEU A 8 -15.37 14.44 3.83
N GLN A 9 -16.46 14.93 3.24
CA GLN A 9 -17.37 14.15 2.39
C GLN A 9 -16.75 13.83 1.02
N GLY A 10 -15.97 14.74 0.43
CA GLY A 10 -15.18 14.46 -0.78
C GLY A 10 -14.02 13.49 -0.54
N LEU A 11 -13.56 13.39 0.71
CA LEU A 11 -12.58 12.41 1.19
C LEU A 11 -13.20 11.11 1.68
N GLN A 12 -14.53 10.95 1.69
CA GLN A 12 -15.11 9.64 1.94
C GLN A 12 -14.77 8.75 0.75
N PRO A 13 -13.93 7.70 0.94
CA PRO A 13 -13.58 6.80 -0.14
C PRO A 13 -14.87 6.11 -0.61
N SER A 14 -15.41 6.55 -1.73
CA SER A 14 -16.54 5.90 -2.38
C SER A 14 -16.14 4.47 -2.74
N LEU A 15 -17.09 3.53 -2.79
CA LEU A 15 -16.82 2.16 -3.21
C LEU A 15 -16.12 2.10 -4.58
N ALA A 16 -16.41 3.06 -5.47
CA ALA A 16 -15.74 3.21 -6.77
C ALA A 16 -14.24 3.56 -6.62
N SER A 17 -13.88 4.44 -5.69
CA SER A 17 -12.47 4.77 -5.42
C SER A 17 -11.70 3.58 -4.86
N LEU A 18 -12.33 2.74 -4.02
CA LEU A 18 -11.73 1.50 -3.52
C LEU A 18 -11.43 0.49 -4.63
N LEU A 19 -12.37 0.32 -5.57
CA LEU A 19 -12.22 -0.60 -6.69
C LEU A 19 -11.06 -0.24 -7.61
N LEU A 20 -10.70 1.05 -7.69
CA LEU A 20 -9.53 1.53 -8.43
C LEU A 20 -8.24 1.51 -7.59
N LEU A 21 -8.33 1.89 -6.32
CA LEU A 21 -7.17 2.00 -5.43
C LEU A 21 -6.58 0.65 -5.03
N LEU A 22 -7.40 -0.39 -4.87
CA LEU A 22 -6.95 -1.74 -4.52
C LEU A 22 -6.00 -2.34 -5.58
N PRO A 23 -6.38 -2.47 -6.87
CA PRO A 23 -5.50 -2.99 -7.89
C PRO A 23 -4.28 -2.08 -8.12
N LEU A 24 -4.44 -0.76 -8.02
CA LEU A 24 -3.32 0.16 -8.13
C LEU A 24 -2.31 -0.03 -6.97
N SER A 25 -2.79 -0.23 -5.75
CA SER A 25 -1.95 -0.51 -4.58
C SER A 25 -1.22 -1.83 -4.73
N LEU A 26 -1.89 -2.86 -5.28
CA LEU A 26 -1.27 -4.16 -5.57
C LEU A 26 -0.17 -4.02 -6.62
N LEU A 27 -0.45 -3.35 -7.73
CA LEU A 27 0.56 -3.07 -8.77
C LEU A 27 1.73 -2.26 -8.22
N THR A 28 1.46 -1.27 -7.37
CA THR A 28 2.48 -0.46 -6.70
C THR A 28 3.38 -1.32 -5.82
N LEU A 29 2.79 -2.21 -5.02
CA LEU A 29 3.55 -3.11 -4.15
C LEU A 29 4.38 -4.11 -4.95
N LEU A 30 3.81 -4.72 -5.99
CA LEU A 30 4.52 -5.64 -6.89
C LEU A 30 5.69 -4.94 -7.60
N PHE A 31 5.46 -3.73 -8.13
CA PHE A 31 6.52 -2.93 -8.73
C PHE A 31 7.62 -2.59 -7.71
N SER A 32 7.21 -2.24 -6.48
CA SER A 32 8.15 -1.93 -5.41
C SER A 32 8.99 -3.14 -5.01
N MET A 33 8.43 -4.36 -5.06
CA MET A 33 9.19 -5.60 -4.84
C MET A 33 10.21 -5.85 -5.94
N ILE A 34 9.87 -5.56 -7.20
CA ILE A 34 10.83 -5.66 -8.32
C ILE A 34 11.99 -4.68 -8.09
N VAL A 35 11.69 -3.42 -7.80
CA VAL A 35 12.72 -2.40 -7.53
C VAL A 35 13.55 -2.77 -6.29
N ALA A 36 12.92 -3.19 -5.19
CA ALA A 36 13.60 -3.61 -3.98
C ALA A 36 14.52 -4.81 -4.21
N SER A 37 14.08 -5.81 -4.98
CA SER A 37 14.91 -6.96 -5.35
C SER A 37 16.17 -6.51 -6.10
N ARG A 38 16.05 -5.55 -7.03
CA ARG A 38 17.21 -5.00 -7.76
C ARG A 38 18.15 -4.21 -6.86
N VAL A 39 17.62 -3.41 -5.95
CA VAL A 39 18.42 -2.57 -5.04
C VAL A 39 19.14 -3.39 -3.97
N ALA A 40 18.51 -4.47 -3.49
CA ALA A 40 19.06 -5.31 -2.42
C ALA A 40 19.94 -6.47 -2.94
N GLY A 41 20.12 -6.62 -4.26
CA GLY A 41 20.99 -7.64 -4.84
C GLY A 41 20.31 -9.01 -5.09
N GLY A 42 18.98 -9.05 -5.14
CA GLY A 42 18.19 -10.25 -5.47
C GLY A 42 17.41 -10.82 -4.29
N ILE A 43 16.34 -10.14 -3.86
CA ILE A 43 15.39 -10.70 -2.88
C ILE A 43 14.49 -11.72 -3.59
N ASP A 44 14.38 -12.92 -3.01
CA ASP A 44 13.43 -13.96 -3.46
C ASP A 44 12.10 -13.81 -2.72
N PHE A 45 11.07 -13.40 -3.45
CA PHE A 45 9.72 -13.21 -2.93
C PHE A 45 8.81 -14.42 -3.11
N SER A 46 9.30 -15.55 -3.66
CA SER A 46 8.49 -16.68 -4.15
C SER A 46 7.73 -16.37 -5.48
N PRO A 47 7.03 -17.36 -6.08
CA PRO A 47 6.34 -17.17 -7.36
C PRO A 47 5.29 -16.05 -7.35
N VAL A 48 5.15 -15.36 -8.48
CA VAL A 48 4.31 -14.15 -8.65
C VAL A 48 2.86 -14.35 -8.18
N HIS A 49 2.24 -15.51 -8.43
CA HIS A 49 0.86 -15.78 -8.02
C HIS A 49 0.71 -15.86 -6.48
N SER A 50 1.68 -16.48 -5.80
CA SER A 50 1.71 -16.55 -4.34
C SER A 50 1.96 -15.16 -3.74
N VAL A 51 2.86 -14.40 -4.35
CA VAL A 51 3.16 -13.01 -3.96
C VAL A 51 1.93 -12.12 -4.08
N ALA A 52 1.23 -12.17 -5.22
CA ALA A 52 0.04 -11.37 -5.46
C ALA A 52 -1.09 -11.70 -4.46
N ALA A 53 -1.30 -12.98 -4.14
CA ALA A 53 -2.30 -13.39 -3.15
C ALA A 53 -1.99 -12.83 -1.75
N ARG A 54 -0.74 -12.98 -1.29
CA ARG A 54 -0.30 -12.45 0.03
C ARG A 54 -0.32 -10.92 0.08
N ALA A 55 0.09 -10.28 -1.00
CA ALA A 55 0.05 -8.83 -1.16
C ALA A 55 -1.40 -8.31 -1.09
N GLY A 56 -2.34 -9.00 -1.76
CA GLY A 56 -3.75 -8.68 -1.71
C GLY A 56 -4.32 -8.74 -0.30
N ILE A 57 -3.99 -9.79 0.47
CA ILE A 57 -4.39 -9.92 1.88
C ILE A 57 -3.88 -8.75 2.72
N LEU A 58 -2.59 -8.40 2.57
CA LEU A 58 -1.98 -7.29 3.30
C LEU A 58 -2.66 -5.95 2.96
N ILE A 59 -2.90 -5.70 1.68
CA ILE A 59 -3.53 -4.47 1.21
C ILE A 59 -4.98 -4.39 1.72
N LEU A 60 -5.73 -5.48 1.71
CA LEU A 60 -7.09 -5.49 2.27
C LEU A 60 -7.08 -5.22 3.77
N ALA A 61 -6.16 -5.85 4.53
CA ALA A 61 -6.03 -5.62 5.96
C ALA A 61 -5.70 -4.16 6.28
N VAL A 62 -4.71 -3.59 5.58
CA VAL A 62 -4.31 -2.19 5.78
C VAL A 62 -5.39 -1.22 5.32
N THR A 63 -6.07 -1.51 4.21
CA THR A 63 -7.22 -0.72 3.75
C THR A 63 -8.33 -0.73 4.78
N ALA A 64 -8.71 -1.91 5.31
CA ALA A 64 -9.72 -2.04 6.35
C ALA A 64 -9.35 -1.28 7.63
N LEU A 65 -8.07 -1.33 8.03
CA LEU A 65 -7.58 -0.57 9.18
C LEU A 65 -7.74 0.93 8.99
N ASN A 66 -7.50 1.47 7.79
CA ASN A 66 -7.67 2.90 7.51
C ASN A 66 -9.11 3.42 7.71
N TYR A 67 -10.12 2.54 7.80
CA TYR A 67 -11.49 2.92 8.15
C TYR A 67 -11.73 3.10 9.66
N LEU A 68 -10.81 2.64 10.52
CA LEU A 68 -10.88 2.88 11.95
C LEU A 68 -10.29 4.25 12.32
N SER A 69 -10.82 4.88 13.37
CA SER A 69 -10.34 6.20 13.84
C SER A 69 -8.86 6.18 14.26
N TRP A 70 -8.35 5.03 14.71
CA TRP A 70 -6.93 4.80 15.05
C TRP A 70 -6.17 4.07 13.93
N GLY A 71 -6.80 3.98 12.76
CA GLY A 71 -6.38 3.17 11.62
C GLY A 71 -4.99 3.52 11.11
N LEU A 72 -4.69 4.81 11.01
CA LEU A 72 -3.39 5.27 10.49
C LEU A 72 -2.22 4.83 11.38
N LEU A 73 -2.40 4.84 12.70
CA LEU A 73 -1.38 4.42 13.66
C LEU A 73 -1.16 2.91 13.66
N LEU A 74 -2.22 2.12 13.39
CA LEU A 74 -2.14 0.66 13.33
C LEU A 74 -1.73 0.14 11.94
N ALA A 75 -2.07 0.87 10.88
CA ALA A 75 -1.75 0.54 9.49
C ALA A 75 -0.24 0.46 9.25
N GLY A 76 0.54 1.38 9.83
CA GLY A 76 2.01 1.38 9.70
C GLY A 76 2.67 0.11 10.25
N PRO A 77 2.46 -0.24 11.53
CA PRO A 77 2.94 -1.50 12.10
C PRO A 77 2.42 -2.73 11.35
N VAL A 78 1.13 -2.78 11.00
CA VAL A 78 0.55 -3.93 10.28
C VAL A 78 1.16 -4.06 8.88
N TRP A 79 1.44 -2.97 8.20
CA TRP A 79 2.17 -2.98 6.92
C TRP A 79 3.57 -3.56 7.10
N PHE A 80 4.35 -3.05 8.05
CA PHE A 80 5.73 -3.47 8.26
C PHE A 80 5.84 -4.93 8.69
N PHE A 81 5.10 -5.32 9.74
CA PHE A 81 5.10 -6.70 10.23
C PHE A 81 4.41 -7.66 9.28
N GLY A 82 3.39 -7.21 8.56
CA GLY A 82 2.73 -7.99 7.52
C GLY A 82 3.66 -8.30 6.36
N LEU A 83 4.48 -7.34 5.91
CA LEU A 83 5.53 -7.59 4.93
C LEU A 83 6.55 -8.62 5.45
N MET A 84 7.00 -8.48 6.70
CA MET A 84 7.97 -9.38 7.32
C MET A 84 7.42 -10.81 7.43
N GLY A 85 6.19 -10.97 7.94
CA GLY A 85 5.58 -12.28 8.17
C GLY A 85 5.08 -12.97 6.90
N LEU A 86 4.43 -12.24 6.00
CA LEU A 86 3.86 -12.84 4.78
C LEU A 86 4.92 -13.17 3.73
N PHE A 87 5.99 -12.36 3.65
CA PHE A 87 7.04 -12.54 2.65
C PHE A 87 8.35 -13.08 3.24
N GLN A 88 8.36 -13.45 4.53
CA GLN A 88 9.53 -14.01 5.22
C GLN A 88 10.78 -13.12 5.08
N LEU A 89 10.58 -11.80 5.02
CA LEU A 89 11.64 -10.83 4.79
C LEU A 89 12.41 -10.55 6.08
N SER A 90 13.71 -10.32 5.96
CA SER A 90 14.50 -9.76 7.06
C SER A 90 14.12 -8.31 7.34
N VAL A 91 14.38 -7.83 8.56
CA VAL A 91 14.14 -6.42 8.96
C VAL A 91 14.76 -5.43 7.97
N ARG A 92 15.93 -5.76 7.39
CA ARG A 92 16.62 -4.93 6.41
C ARG A 92 15.86 -4.87 5.09
N GLU A 93 15.43 -6.02 4.56
CA GLU A 93 14.68 -6.10 3.29
C GLU A 93 13.32 -5.45 3.42
N THR A 94 12.62 -5.66 4.54
CA THR A 94 11.35 -4.98 4.84
C THR A 94 11.53 -3.47 4.89
N ARG A 95 12.62 -2.97 5.48
CA ARG A 95 12.92 -1.53 5.52
C ARG A 95 13.14 -0.98 4.11
N ILE A 96 13.96 -1.64 3.28
CA ILE A 96 14.22 -1.21 1.90
C ILE A 96 12.91 -1.20 1.10
N LEU A 97 12.12 -2.27 1.18
CA LEU A 97 10.85 -2.37 0.47
C LEU A 97 9.86 -1.28 0.92
N THR A 98 9.80 -0.98 2.22
CA THR A 98 8.94 0.08 2.76
C THR A 98 9.39 1.46 2.27
N GLN A 99 10.70 1.72 2.29
CA GLN A 99 11.30 2.97 1.80
C GLN A 99 11.07 3.20 0.31
N ILE A 100 10.95 2.14 -0.49
CA ILE A 100 10.63 2.23 -1.92
C ILE A 100 9.11 2.36 -2.12
N SER A 101 8.31 1.59 -1.39
CA SER A 101 6.86 1.53 -1.58
C SER A 101 6.17 2.85 -1.22
N TRP A 102 6.60 3.50 -0.13
CA TRP A 102 5.98 4.75 0.34
C TRP A 102 6.07 5.92 -0.66
N PRO A 103 7.24 6.31 -1.17
CA PRO A 103 7.33 7.38 -2.16
C PRO A 103 6.58 7.02 -3.45
N LEU A 104 6.62 5.75 -3.88
CA LEU A 104 5.86 5.28 -5.04
C LEU A 104 4.35 5.47 -4.85
N MET A 105 3.85 5.13 -3.67
CA MET A 105 2.44 5.27 -3.33
C MET A 105 2.02 6.75 -3.21
N VAL A 106 2.90 7.63 -2.73
CA VAL A 106 2.68 9.09 -2.75
C VAL A 106 2.62 9.61 -4.18
N VAL A 107 3.57 9.22 -5.05
CA VAL A 107 3.58 9.61 -6.46
C VAL A 107 2.29 9.17 -7.16
N TRP A 108 1.85 7.93 -6.96
CA TRP A 108 0.59 7.44 -7.53
C TRP A 108 -0.63 8.21 -7.04
N LYS A 109 -0.70 8.52 -5.74
CA LYS A 109 -1.79 9.33 -5.19
C LYS A 109 -1.83 10.73 -5.81
N VAL A 110 -0.67 11.38 -5.97
CA VAL A 110 -0.58 12.70 -6.60
C VAL A 110 -1.02 12.64 -8.08
N LEU A 111 -0.57 11.64 -8.83
CA LEU A 111 -0.98 11.45 -10.22
C LEU A 111 -2.48 11.20 -10.37
N VAL A 112 -3.06 10.36 -9.51
CA VAL A 112 -4.51 10.10 -9.52
C VAL A 112 -5.30 11.37 -9.18
N LEU A 113 -4.85 12.16 -8.20
CA LEU A 113 -5.50 13.44 -7.87
C LEU A 113 -5.43 14.43 -9.03
N LEU A 114 -4.29 14.54 -9.73
CA LEU A 114 -4.14 15.40 -10.91
C LEU A 114 -5.01 14.96 -12.09
N LEU A 115 -5.25 13.66 -12.26
CA LEU A 115 -6.11 13.11 -13.30
C LEU A 115 -7.61 13.33 -13.02
N LEU A 116 -7.98 13.48 -11.75
CA LEU A 116 -9.37 13.64 -11.30
C LEU A 116 -9.74 15.10 -11.02
N SER A 117 -8.77 16.03 -11.04
CA SER A 117 -8.94 17.49 -10.91
C SER A 117 -9.10 18.18 -12.25
#